data_AF-A0A3C0PHK2-F1
#
_entry.id   AF-A0A3C0PHK2-F1
#
_cell.length_a   1.000
_cell.length_b   1.000
_cell.length_c   1.000
_cell.angle_alpha   90.00
_cell.angle_beta   90.00
_cell.angle_gamma   90.00
#
_symmetry.space_group_name_H-M   'P 1'
#
loop_
_entity.id
_entity.type
_entity.pdbx_description
1 polymer ?
#
loop_
_entity_poly.entity_id
_entity_poly.type
_entity_poly.pdbx_seq_one_letter_code
_entity_poly.pdbx_strand_id
1 'polypeptide(L)'
;IQTGNIDSMPKLKPGKTVVLLSKKESKKVKVIGAVNKPGFFDYEDGLTVFELVYLAGGPGERADLSHVRRVFDHDGKSMDEIINVQSYIDKGEMNNVPKVTEGDIIIVYARWYDWRTVLTMTSNVLMLLVTIQALSGAFK
;
A
#
# COMPACT_ATOMS: atom_id res chain seq x y z
N ILE A 1 14.68 18.82 -25.76
CA ILE A 1 14.06 20.14 -25.53
C ILE A 1 14.51 21.03 -26.68
N GLN A 2 13.59 21.39 -27.58
CA GLN A 2 13.89 22.25 -28.72
C GLN A 2 14.33 23.62 -28.18
N THR A 3 15.48 24.11 -28.64
CA THR A 3 16.02 25.43 -28.37
C THR A 3 14.98 26.48 -28.79
N GLY A 4 14.35 27.13 -27.82
CA GLY A 4 13.22 28.04 -28.05
C GLY A 4 13.65 29.30 -28.79
N ASN A 5 13.25 29.40 -30.06
CA ASN A 5 13.42 30.59 -30.88
C ASN A 5 12.53 31.73 -30.34
N ILE A 6 13.17 32.73 -29.74
CA ILE A 6 12.52 33.86 -29.04
C ILE A 6 11.74 34.75 -30.02
N ASP A 7 12.14 34.75 -31.30
CA ASP A 7 11.53 35.58 -32.34
C ASP A 7 10.14 35.09 -32.75
N SER A 8 9.78 33.86 -32.38
CA SER A 8 8.48 33.26 -32.66
C SER A 8 7.47 33.47 -31.52
N MET A 9 7.84 34.22 -30.47
CA MET A 9 6.95 34.43 -29.33
C MET A 9 5.77 35.35 -29.68
N PRO A 10 4.52 34.95 -29.40
CA PRO A 10 3.36 35.81 -29.62
C PRO A 10 3.43 37.02 -28.67
N LYS A 11 3.34 38.23 -29.23
CA LYS A 11 3.34 39.47 -28.44
C LYS A 11 2.08 39.56 -27.58
N LEU A 12 2.25 39.49 -26.26
CA LEU A 12 1.17 39.63 -25.30
C LEU A 12 0.68 41.08 -25.25
N LYS A 13 -0.62 41.28 -25.42
CA LYS A 13 -1.26 42.60 -25.24
C LYS A 13 -1.68 42.77 -23.77
N PRO A 14 -1.64 44.00 -23.21
CA PRO A 14 -2.11 44.27 -21.85
C PRO A 14 -3.55 43.78 -21.65
N GLY A 15 -3.83 43.11 -20.52
CA GLY A 15 -5.16 42.61 -20.18
C GLY A 15 -5.46 41.16 -20.58
N LYS A 16 -4.49 40.39 -21.10
CA LYS A 16 -4.64 38.95 -21.32
C LYS A 16 -4.01 38.13 -20.20
N THR A 17 -4.79 37.21 -19.64
CA THR A 17 -4.30 36.16 -18.72
C THR A 17 -3.71 35.02 -19.53
N VAL A 18 -2.43 34.72 -19.29
CA VAL A 18 -1.80 33.50 -19.82
C VAL A 18 -2.04 32.39 -18.80
N VAL A 19 -2.92 31.45 -19.13
CA VAL A 19 -3.13 30.25 -18.31
C VAL A 19 -2.17 29.18 -18.79
N LEU A 20 -1.13 28.93 -17.98
CA LEU A 20 -0.26 27.77 -18.17
C LEU A 20 -1.03 26.53 -17.71
N LEU A 21 -1.67 25.83 -18.65
CA LEU A 21 -2.19 24.49 -18.42
C LEU A 21 -0.99 23.53 -18.34
N SER A 22 -0.30 23.51 -17.20
CA SER A 22 0.65 22.46 -16.87
C SER A 22 -0.12 21.19 -16.49
N LYS A 23 -0.93 20.67 -17.42
CA LYS A 23 -1.49 19.33 -17.31
C LYS A 23 -0.60 18.41 -18.15
N LYS A 24 0.62 18.19 -17.67
CA LYS A 24 1.22 16.89 -17.90
C LYS A 24 0.32 15.97 -17.09
N GLU A 25 -0.48 15.14 -17.74
CA GLU A 25 -1.17 14.06 -17.04
C GLU A 25 -0.07 13.19 -16.45
N SER A 26 0.36 13.54 -15.24
CA SER A 26 1.28 12.73 -14.46
C SER A 26 0.51 11.45 -14.23
N LYS A 27 0.98 10.37 -14.83
CA LYS A 27 0.51 9.03 -14.55
C LYS A 27 0.52 8.86 -13.03
N LYS A 28 -0.61 8.53 -12.41
CA LYS A 28 -0.71 8.40 -10.95
C LYS A 28 -1.21 7.02 -10.56
N VAL A 29 -0.77 6.56 -9.39
CA VAL A 29 -1.34 5.42 -8.68
C VAL A 29 -1.86 5.90 -7.34
N LYS A 30 -3.00 5.37 -6.91
CA LYS A 30 -3.60 5.71 -5.61
C LYS A 30 -3.29 4.61 -4.60
N VAL A 31 -2.77 4.97 -3.42
CA VAL A 31 -2.57 4.03 -2.31
C VAL A 31 -3.44 4.44 -1.14
N ILE A 32 -4.24 3.51 -0.61
CA ILE A 32 -5.14 3.71 0.53
C ILE A 32 -5.09 2.53 1.51
N GLY A 33 -5.68 2.73 2.68
CA GLY A 33 -5.77 1.70 3.73
C GLY A 33 -4.65 1.83 4.77
N ALA A 34 -4.17 0.70 5.26
CA ALA A 34 -3.22 0.60 6.36
C ALA A 34 -1.76 0.88 5.92
N VAL A 35 -1.52 2.08 5.41
CA VAL A 35 -0.19 2.63 5.11
C VAL A 35 0.03 3.92 5.90
N ASN A 36 1.30 4.31 6.09
CA ASN A 36 1.61 5.49 6.91
C ASN A 36 1.20 6.81 6.27
N LYS A 37 1.22 6.91 4.94
CA LYS A 37 0.87 8.10 4.16
C LYS A 37 -0.01 7.71 2.97
N PRO A 38 -1.33 7.54 3.15
CA PRO A 38 -2.22 7.27 2.02
C PRO A 38 -2.32 8.50 1.10
N GLY A 39 -2.49 8.28 -0.20
CA GLY A 39 -2.53 9.38 -1.17
C GLY A 39 -2.34 8.94 -2.62
N PHE A 40 -2.11 9.94 -3.47
CA PHE A 40 -1.72 9.74 -4.87
C PHE A 40 -0.21 9.82 -4.98
N PHE A 41 0.36 8.89 -5.73
CA PHE A 41 1.79 8.78 -6.00
C PHE A 41 2.03 8.87 -7.50
N ASP A 42 3.12 9.50 -7.88
CA ASP A 42 3.53 9.57 -9.28
C ASP A 42 3.98 8.18 -9.73
N TYR A 43 3.50 7.76 -10.90
CA TYR A 43 3.82 6.47 -11.50
C TYR A 43 5.09 6.58 -12.34
N GLU A 44 5.97 5.60 -12.18
CA GLU A 44 7.13 5.38 -13.02
C GLU A 44 7.08 3.96 -13.59
N ASP A 45 7.61 3.77 -14.80
CA ASP A 45 7.59 2.46 -15.44
C ASP A 45 8.39 1.43 -14.65
N GLY A 46 7.75 0.29 -14.36
CA GLY A 46 8.37 -0.81 -13.62
C GLY A 46 8.09 -0.81 -12.12
N LEU A 47 7.38 0.19 -11.60
CA LEU A 47 7.02 0.29 -10.19
C LEU A 47 6.21 -0.93 -9.72
N THR A 48 6.60 -1.50 -8.60
CA THR A 48 5.94 -2.65 -7.98
C THR A 48 4.96 -2.21 -6.88
N VAL A 49 4.03 -3.10 -6.54
CA VAL A 49 3.13 -2.88 -5.39
C VAL A 49 3.91 -2.66 -4.09
N PHE A 50 5.03 -3.36 -3.91
CA PHE A 50 5.89 -3.21 -2.74
C PHE A 50 6.51 -1.81 -2.66
N GLU A 51 7.08 -1.32 -3.77
CA GLU A 51 7.68 0.02 -3.83
C GLU A 51 6.64 1.11 -3.58
N LEU A 52 5.42 0.97 -4.09
CA LEU A 52 4.34 1.92 -3.80
C LEU A 52 3.97 1.98 -2.32
N VAL A 53 3.87 0.83 -1.66
CA VAL A 53 3.62 0.79 -0.22
C VAL A 53 4.78 1.48 0.53
N TYR A 54 6.01 1.33 0.05
CA TYR A 54 7.17 2.00 0.62
C TYR A 54 7.16 3.53 0.39
N LEU A 55 6.81 3.97 -0.83
CA LEU A 55 6.61 5.39 -1.15
C LEU A 55 5.49 6.02 -0.31
N ALA A 56 4.46 5.23 0.03
CA ALA A 56 3.42 5.59 0.98
C ALA A 56 3.90 5.61 2.46
N GLY A 57 5.21 5.67 2.70
CA GLY A 57 5.80 5.71 4.03
C GLY A 57 5.91 4.35 4.71
N GLY A 58 5.69 3.26 3.98
CA GLY A 58 5.71 1.89 4.50
C GLY A 58 4.37 1.41 5.07
N PRO A 59 4.29 0.11 5.42
CA PRO A 59 3.13 -0.46 6.09
C PRO A 59 2.85 0.24 7.43
N GLY A 60 1.58 0.51 7.72
CA GLY A 60 1.17 0.95 9.05
C GLY A 60 1.27 -0.18 10.09
N GLU A 61 1.12 0.15 11.37
CA GLU A 61 1.26 -0.79 12.50
C GLU A 61 0.41 -2.06 12.36
N ARG A 62 -0.79 -1.92 11.79
CA ARG A 62 -1.74 -3.02 11.58
C ARG A 62 -1.87 -3.46 10.13
N ALA A 63 -0.94 -3.08 9.26
CA ALA A 63 -0.99 -3.45 7.85
C ALA A 63 -0.94 -4.97 7.66
N ASP A 64 -1.83 -5.49 6.82
CA ASP A 64 -1.78 -6.87 6.37
C ASP A 64 -1.19 -6.94 4.95
N LEU A 65 0.13 -7.09 4.87
CA LEU A 65 0.83 -7.25 3.59
C LEU A 65 0.53 -8.58 2.89
N SER A 66 -0.13 -9.53 3.55
CA SER A 66 -0.63 -10.74 2.89
C SER A 66 -1.96 -10.52 2.16
N HIS A 67 -2.64 -9.41 2.45
CA HIS A 67 -3.91 -9.00 1.86
C HIS A 67 -3.79 -7.57 1.29
N VAL A 68 -3.05 -7.43 0.19
CA VAL A 68 -3.01 -6.17 -0.58
C VAL A 68 -3.90 -6.33 -1.81
N ARG A 69 -4.97 -5.54 -1.91
CA ARG A 69 -5.84 -5.55 -3.08
C ARG A 69 -5.35 -4.51 -4.09
N ARG A 70 -5.17 -4.94 -5.34
CA ARG A 70 -4.94 -4.06 -6.48
C ARG A 70 -6.20 -4.01 -7.32
N VAL A 71 -6.70 -2.81 -7.60
CA VAL A 71 -7.79 -2.57 -8.55
C VAL A 71 -7.19 -1.88 -9.77
N PHE A 72 -7.43 -2.45 -10.95
CA PHE A 72 -6.84 -2.00 -12.21
C PHE A 72 -7.84 -2.10 -13.35
N ASP A 73 -7.61 -1.35 -14.43
CA ASP A 73 -8.39 -1.47 -15.65
C ASP A 73 -7.79 -2.53 -16.57
N HIS A 74 -8.64 -3.39 -17.12
CA HIS A 74 -8.27 -4.34 -18.16
C HIS A 74 -9.34 -4.32 -19.24
N ASP A 75 -8.98 -3.86 -20.44
CA ASP A 75 -9.87 -3.72 -21.59
C ASP A 75 -11.16 -2.91 -21.29
N GLY A 76 -11.03 -1.82 -20.50
CA GLY A 76 -12.14 -0.96 -20.12
C GLY A 76 -13.06 -1.55 -19.04
N LYS A 77 -12.64 -2.65 -18.40
CA LYS A 77 -13.32 -3.25 -17.25
C LYS A 77 -12.44 -3.12 -16.01
N SER A 78 -13.02 -2.63 -14.93
CA SER A 78 -12.36 -2.66 -13.62
C SER A 78 -12.27 -4.09 -13.11
N MET A 79 -11.04 -4.56 -12.90
CA MET A 79 -10.72 -5.84 -12.28
C MET A 79 -10.02 -5.62 -10.94
N ASP A 80 -10.01 -6.64 -10.09
CA ASP A 80 -9.24 -6.63 -8.86
C ASP A 80 -8.54 -7.96 -8.59
N GLU A 81 -7.39 -7.89 -7.93
CA GLU A 81 -6.63 -9.04 -7.47
C GLU A 81 -6.11 -8.85 -6.05
N ILE A 82 -5.94 -9.95 -5.32
CA ILE A 82 -5.31 -9.95 -4.00
C ILE A 82 -3.87 -10.44 -4.16
N ILE A 83 -2.93 -9.63 -3.70
CA ILE A 83 -1.50 -9.86 -3.77
C ILE A 83 -0.99 -10.08 -2.35
N ASN A 84 -0.36 -11.23 -2.14
CA ASN A 84 0.35 -11.54 -0.90
C ASN A 84 1.79 -11.01 -0.98
N VAL A 85 1.95 -9.70 -0.76
CA VAL A 85 3.25 -9.02 -0.75
C VAL A 85 4.18 -9.61 0.32
N GLN A 86 3.64 -10.02 1.47
CA GLN A 86 4.40 -10.65 2.55
C GLN A 86 5.17 -11.90 2.06
N SER A 87 4.55 -12.72 1.22
CA SER A 87 5.19 -13.93 0.70
C SER A 87 6.44 -13.68 -0.15
N TYR A 88 6.50 -12.54 -0.86
CA TYR A 88 7.68 -12.15 -1.63
C TYR A 88 8.79 -11.64 -0.72
N ILE A 89 8.43 -10.91 0.35
CA ILE A 89 9.37 -10.44 1.36
C ILE A 89 10.03 -11.62 2.07
N ASP A 90 9.22 -12.59 2.51
CA ASP A 90 9.69 -13.77 3.24
C ASP A 90 10.65 -14.63 2.41
N LYS A 91 10.44 -14.67 1.08
CA LYS A 91 11.28 -15.43 0.14
C LYS A 91 12.47 -14.65 -0.41
N GLY A 92 12.54 -13.34 -0.16
CA GLY A 92 13.56 -12.48 -0.78
C GLY A 92 13.35 -12.26 -2.29
N GLU A 93 12.13 -12.46 -2.79
CA GLU A 93 11.78 -12.39 -4.22
C GLU A 93 11.10 -11.06 -4.59
N MET A 94 11.62 -9.93 -4.09
CA MET A 94 11.00 -8.60 -4.28
C MET A 94 10.87 -8.20 -5.76
N ASN A 95 11.78 -8.68 -6.62
CA ASN A 95 11.74 -8.43 -8.06
C ASN A 95 10.57 -9.13 -8.76
N ASN A 96 9.94 -10.11 -8.12
CA ASN A 96 8.80 -10.86 -8.65
C ASN A 96 7.45 -10.28 -8.17
N VAL A 97 7.46 -9.23 -7.34
CA VAL A 97 6.23 -8.56 -6.90
C VAL A 97 5.52 -7.98 -8.14
N PRO A 98 4.20 -8.17 -8.28
CA PRO A 98 3.45 -7.63 -9.40
C PRO A 98 3.68 -6.12 -9.58
N LYS A 99 3.88 -5.75 -10.84
CA LYS A 99 4.01 -4.35 -11.25
C LYS A 99 2.65 -3.68 -11.26
N VAL A 100 2.65 -2.40 -10.96
CA VAL A 100 1.48 -1.55 -11.11
C VAL A 100 1.46 -0.89 -12.47
N THR A 101 0.29 -0.42 -12.86
CA THR A 101 0.05 0.38 -14.04
C THR A 101 -0.53 1.73 -13.65
N GLU A 102 -0.45 2.68 -14.58
CA GLU A 102 -1.11 3.97 -14.43
C GLU A 102 -2.61 3.81 -14.14
N GLY A 103 -3.13 4.55 -13.17
CA GLY A 103 -4.54 4.53 -12.79
C GLY A 103 -4.91 3.47 -11.76
N ASP A 104 -3.98 2.58 -11.38
CA ASP A 104 -4.23 1.55 -10.38
C ASP A 104 -4.59 2.14 -9.01
N ILE A 105 -5.35 1.35 -8.24
CA ILE A 105 -5.65 1.62 -6.84
C ILE A 105 -5.14 0.46 -5.99
N ILE A 106 -4.21 0.76 -5.08
CA ILE A 106 -3.66 -0.19 -4.13
C ILE A 106 -4.33 0.04 -2.78
N ILE A 107 -4.92 -1.03 -2.24
CA ILE A 107 -5.62 -1.04 -0.97
C ILE A 107 -4.91 -2.02 -0.04
N VAL A 108 -4.30 -1.50 1.02
CA VAL A 108 -3.67 -2.32 2.06
C VAL A 108 -4.68 -2.52 3.18
N TYR A 109 -5.13 -3.75 3.41
CA TYR A 109 -6.07 -4.03 4.49
C TYR A 109 -5.37 -3.99 5.85
N ALA A 110 -6.16 -3.75 6.90
CA ALA A 110 -5.69 -3.84 8.28
C ALA A 110 -6.01 -5.23 8.86
N ARG A 111 -5.07 -5.79 9.62
CA ARG A 111 -5.30 -7.02 10.38
C ARG A 111 -6.12 -6.69 11.63
N TRP A 112 -7.41 -7.00 11.60
CA TRP A 112 -8.36 -6.60 12.64
C TRP A 112 -8.41 -7.56 13.85
N TYR A 113 -7.95 -8.80 13.69
CA TYR A 113 -7.95 -9.77 14.79
C TYR A 113 -6.70 -10.70 14.67
N ASP A 114 -6.06 -11.03 15.80
CA ASP A 114 -4.89 -11.92 15.87
C ASP A 114 -5.19 -13.04 16.88
N TRP A 115 -5.62 -14.19 16.36
CA TRP A 115 -6.10 -15.31 17.15
C TRP A 115 -4.94 -15.92 17.94
N ARG A 116 -3.68 -15.71 17.49
CA ARG A 116 -2.50 -16.12 18.24
C ARG A 116 -2.37 -15.27 19.50
N THR A 117 -2.61 -13.97 19.43
CA THR A 117 -2.63 -13.09 20.61
C THR A 117 -3.70 -13.52 21.61
N VAL A 118 -4.89 -13.85 21.12
CA VAL A 118 -6.00 -14.34 21.99
C VAL A 118 -5.66 -15.68 22.63
N LEU A 119 -5.15 -16.65 21.87
CA LEU A 119 -4.72 -17.96 22.38
C LEU A 119 -3.58 -17.84 23.42
N THR A 120 -2.71 -16.85 23.27
CA THR A 120 -1.61 -16.62 24.23
C THR A 120 -2.16 -16.12 25.57
N MET A 121 -3.20 -15.28 25.56
CA MET A 121 -3.86 -14.82 26.79
C MET A 121 -4.60 -15.95 27.51
N THR A 122 -5.24 -16.87 26.78
CA THR A 122 -5.97 -17.99 27.40
C THR A 122 -5.04 -19.03 28.02
N SER A 123 -3.89 -19.31 27.39
CA SER A 123 -2.92 -20.28 27.90
C SER A 123 -2.36 -19.92 29.29
N ASN A 124 -2.08 -18.64 29.54
CA ASN A 124 -1.56 -18.17 30.83
C ASN A 124 -2.56 -18.39 31.98
N VAL A 125 -3.86 -18.15 31.74
CA VAL A 125 -4.90 -18.34 32.76
C VAL A 125 -5.12 -19.83 33.07
N LEU A 126 -5.10 -20.68 32.04
CA LEU A 126 -5.21 -22.13 32.20
C LEU A 126 -4.07 -22.72 33.03
N MET A 127 -2.82 -22.30 32.80
CA MET A 127 -1.67 -22.71 33.59
C MET A 127 -1.83 -22.35 35.07
N LEU A 128 -2.29 -21.13 35.37
CA LEU A 128 -2.57 -20.71 36.75
C LEU A 128 -3.59 -21.64 37.41
N LEU A 129 -4.69 -21.95 36.73
CA LEU A 129 -5.72 -22.85 37.26
C LEU A 129 -5.19 -24.26 37.49
N VAL A 130 -4.40 -24.80 36.57
CA VAL A 130 -3.78 -26.13 36.72
C VAL A 130 -2.79 -26.14 37.87
N THR A 131 -1.98 -25.10 38.06
CA THR A 131 -1.07 -25.01 39.22
C THR A 131 -1.81 -24.91 40.54
N ILE A 132 -2.93 -24.16 40.60
CA ILE A 132 -3.80 -24.09 41.78
C ILE A 132 -4.43 -25.46 42.07
N GLN A 133 -4.91 -26.16 41.05
CA GLN A 133 -5.46 -27.52 41.20
C GLN A 133 -4.39 -28.52 41.65
N ALA A 134 -3.18 -28.45 41.09
CA ALA A 134 -2.07 -29.32 41.46
C ALA A 134 -1.63 -29.08 42.92
N LEU A 135 -1.55 -27.82 43.35
CA LEU A 135 -1.29 -27.47 44.75
C LEU A 135 -2.44 -27.94 45.65
N SER A 136 -3.70 -27.67 45.28
CA SER A 136 -4.88 -28.12 46.05
C SER A 136 -4.99 -29.64 46.16
N GLY A 137 -4.53 -30.38 45.14
CA GLY A 137 -4.49 -31.84 45.16
C GLY A 137 -3.32 -32.40 45.99
N ALA A 138 -2.24 -31.64 46.16
CA ALA A 138 -1.09 -32.03 46.97
C ALA A 138 -1.29 -31.84 48.49
N PHE A 139 -2.29 -31.03 48.90
CA PHE A 139 -2.64 -30.78 50.32
C PHE A 139 -3.84 -31.60 50.81
N LYS A 140 -4.28 -32.61 50.04
CA LYS A 140 -5.36 -33.54 50.40
C LYS A 140 -4.80 -34.94 50.60
#